data_AF-A0A200PP68-F1
#
_entry.id   AF-A0A200PP68-F1
#
_cell.length_a   1.000
_cell.length_b   1.000
_cell.length_c   1.000
_cell.angle_alpha   90.00
_cell.angle_beta   90.00
_cell.angle_gamma   90.00
#
_symmetry.space_group_name_H-M   'P 1'
#
loop_
_entity.id
_entity.type
_entity.pdbx_description
1 polymer ?
#
loop_
_entity_poly.entity_id
_entity_poly.type
_entity_poly.pdbx_seq_one_letter_code
_entity_poly.pdbx_strand_id
1 'polypeptide(L)'
;MIFSSIEEAKDYYEEYGRGKGFSIRTRSSYVSGRGTKINRVIFSCSCGGVHKRKHSIDEANAKIKRNTSTMKTNCMASMRIALNPKQETCDLS
;
A
#
# COMPACT_ATOMS: atom_id res chain seq x y z
N MET A 1 -16.90 -6.21 -3.77
CA MET A 1 -16.67 -5.24 -4.86
C MET A 1 -15.85 -5.95 -5.93
N ILE A 2 -16.18 -5.74 -7.20
CA ILE A 2 -15.53 -6.39 -8.35
C ILE A 2 -14.96 -5.28 -9.22
N PHE A 3 -13.72 -5.44 -9.66
CA PHE A 3 -13.00 -4.52 -10.52
C PHE A 3 -12.57 -5.24 -11.78
N SER A 4 -12.51 -4.53 -12.89
CA SER A 4 -12.06 -5.02 -14.19
C SER A 4 -10.54 -5.14 -14.24
N SER A 5 -9.82 -4.35 -13.44
CA SER A 5 -8.36 -4.38 -13.35
C SER A 5 -7.84 -4.02 -11.96
N ILE A 6 -6.55 -4.29 -11.73
CA ILE A 6 -5.82 -3.86 -10.53
C ILE A 6 -5.73 -2.32 -10.47
N GLU A 7 -5.64 -1.67 -11.63
CA GLU A 7 -5.55 -0.21 -11.75
C GLU A 7 -6.87 0.44 -11.31
N GLU A 8 -8.01 -0.09 -11.77
CA GLU A 8 -9.33 0.38 -11.33
C GLU A 8 -9.51 0.22 -9.82
N ALA A 9 -9.08 -0.93 -9.27
CA ALA A 9 -9.11 -1.14 -7.82
C ALA A 9 -8.22 -0.13 -7.07
N LYS A 10 -7.05 0.20 -7.63
CA LYS A 10 -6.15 1.20 -7.05
C LYS A 10 -6.81 2.57 -7.02
N ASP A 11 -7.36 3.02 -8.14
CA ASP A 11 -7.97 4.34 -8.27
C ASP A 11 -9.16 4.50 -7.31
N TYR A 12 -9.99 3.46 -7.20
CA TYR A 12 -11.07 3.41 -6.22
C TYR A 12 -10.57 3.59 -4.78
N TYR A 13 -9.52 2.85 -4.40
CA TYR A 13 -9.01 2.91 -3.03
C TYR A 13 -8.21 4.17 -2.73
N GLU A 14 -7.62 4.79 -3.75
CA GLU A 14 -6.98 6.10 -3.67
C GLU A 14 -8.02 7.19 -3.42
N GLU A 15 -9.14 7.17 -4.13
CA GLU A 15 -10.25 8.10 -3.89
C GLU A 15 -10.89 7.88 -2.51
N TYR A 16 -11.13 6.63 -2.12
CA TYR A 16 -11.59 6.29 -0.77
C TYR A 16 -10.64 6.82 0.30
N GLY A 17 -9.33 6.60 0.12
CA GLY A 17 -8.29 7.09 1.03
C GLY A 17 -8.30 8.61 1.13
N ARG A 18 -8.37 9.31 -0.01
CA ARG A 18 -8.45 10.78 -0.06
C ARG A 18 -9.65 11.30 0.74
N GLY A 19 -10.83 10.69 0.58
CA GLY A 19 -12.02 11.04 1.36
C GLY A 19 -11.90 10.74 2.86
N LYS A 20 -11.00 9.83 3.25
CA LYS A 20 -10.71 9.48 4.65
C LYS A 20 -9.43 10.12 5.20
N GLY A 21 -8.75 10.96 4.42
CA GLY A 21 -7.55 11.68 4.85
C GLY A 21 -6.25 10.88 4.84
N PHE A 22 -6.14 9.81 4.03
CA PHE A 22 -4.89 9.07 3.85
C PHE A 22 -4.60 8.79 2.38
N SER A 23 -3.32 8.78 2.00
CA SER A 23 -2.89 8.26 0.70
C SER A 23 -2.53 6.77 0.80
N ILE A 24 -2.57 6.09 -0.34
CA ILE A 24 -2.27 4.66 -0.43
C ILE A 24 -0.90 4.43 -1.07
N ARG A 25 -0.31 3.26 -0.80
CA ARG A 25 0.89 2.73 -1.44
C ARG A 25 0.71 1.24 -1.71
N THR A 26 1.34 0.75 -2.77
CA THR A 26 1.44 -0.69 -3.03
C THR A 26 2.41 -1.31 -2.03
N ARG A 27 1.91 -2.18 -1.15
CA ARG A 27 2.72 -2.90 -0.16
C ARG A 27 3.40 -4.11 -0.78
N SER A 28 2.65 -4.89 -1.56
CA SER A 28 3.14 -6.12 -2.18
C SER A 28 2.30 -6.45 -3.41
N SER A 29 2.95 -7.01 -4.42
CA SER A 29 2.34 -7.58 -5.61
C SER A 29 2.84 -9.02 -5.76
N TYR A 30 1.93 -9.96 -5.91
CA TYR A 30 2.23 -11.38 -6.07
C TYR A 30 1.93 -11.80 -7.49
N VAL A 31 2.84 -12.59 -8.06
CA VAL A 31 2.71 -13.17 -9.39
C VAL A 31 2.44 -14.67 -9.21
N SER A 32 1.59 -15.24 -10.06
CA SER A 32 1.34 -16.69 -10.02
C SER A 32 2.61 -17.47 -10.36
N GLY A 33 2.85 -18.61 -9.70
CA GLY A 33 4.06 -19.42 -9.92
C GLY A 33 4.22 -20.02 -11.32
N ARG A 34 3.24 -19.83 -12.23
CA ARG A 34 3.26 -20.33 -13.62
C ARG A 34 3.12 -19.23 -14.68
N GLY A 35 3.11 -17.94 -14.33
CA GLY A 35 2.88 -16.88 -15.31
C GLY A 35 3.45 -15.53 -14.91
N THR A 36 3.50 -14.60 -15.86
CA THR A 36 3.92 -13.19 -15.69
C THR A 36 2.83 -12.28 -15.14
N LYS A 37 1.59 -12.78 -14.97
CA LYS A 37 0.46 -11.98 -14.51
C LYS A 37 0.40 -11.89 -12.98
N ILE A 38 0.26 -10.66 -12.47
CA ILE A 38 0.03 -10.37 -11.05
C ILE A 38 -1.35 -10.93 -10.67
N ASN A 39 -1.38 -11.80 -9.66
CA ASN A 39 -2.61 -12.45 -9.19
C ASN A 39 -3.13 -11.87 -7.88
N ARG A 40 -2.31 -11.16 -7.10
CA ARG A 40 -2.73 -10.51 -5.85
C ARG A 40 -1.96 -9.22 -5.63
N VAL A 41 -2.64 -8.19 -5.14
CA VAL A 41 -2.02 -6.91 -4.76
C VAL A 41 -2.57 -6.46 -3.41
N ILE A 42 -1.67 -5.92 -2.59
CA ILE A 42 -2.02 -5.32 -1.31
C ILE A 42 -1.73 -3.83 -1.39
N PHE A 43 -2.77 -3.01 -1.31
CA PHE A 43 -2.67 -1.57 -1.11
C PHE A 43 -2.75 -1.26 0.39
N SER A 44 -1.91 -0.35 0.87
CA SER A 44 -1.86 0.02 2.29
C SER A 44 -1.73 1.52 2.45
N CYS A 45 -2.11 2.03 3.61
CA CYS A 45 -1.91 3.42 4.00
C CYS A 45 -0.43 3.82 3.91
N SER A 46 -0.14 4.95 3.27
CA SER A 46 1.21 5.50 3.14
C SER A 46 1.79 5.91 4.49
N CYS A 47 0.95 6.37 5.41
CA CYS A 47 1.30 6.66 6.81
C CYS A 47 1.40 5.39 7.67
N GLY A 48 1.11 4.20 7.13
CA GLY A 48 1.11 2.94 7.86
C GLY A 48 2.51 2.41 8.21
N GLY A 49 2.61 1.78 9.38
CA GLY A 49 3.84 1.24 9.97
C GLY A 49 4.34 2.05 11.17
N VAL A 50 5.44 1.62 11.76
CA VAL A 50 6.16 2.34 12.83
C VAL A 50 7.53 2.72 12.31
N HIS A 51 7.95 3.97 12.53
CA HIS A 51 9.31 4.40 12.20
C HIS A 51 10.28 3.69 13.16
N LYS A 52 10.99 2.67 12.68
CA LYS A 52 12.13 2.12 13.40
C LYS A 52 13.27 3.11 13.28
N ARG A 53 13.62 3.80 14.37
CA ARG A 53 14.88 4.55 14.39
C ARG A 53 16.00 3.54 14.14
N LYS A 54 16.81 3.76 13.10
CA LYS A 54 18.10 3.08 13.03
C LYS A 54 18.92 3.61 14.20
N HIS A 55 19.42 2.72 15.05
CA HIS A 55 20.49 3.08 15.98
C HIS A 55 21.73 3.38 15.14
N SER A 56 21.86 4.59 14.63
CA SER A 56 23.14 5.12 14.19
C SER A 56 23.81 5.72 15.41
N ILE A 57 24.92 5.08 15.80
CA ILE A 57 25.93 5.62 16.71
C ILE A 57 26.49 6.88 16.02
N ASP A 58 25.86 8.03 16.24
CA ASP A 58 26.41 9.39 16.15
C ASP A 58 25.25 10.40 16.20
N GLU A 59 24.75 10.64 17.41
CA GLU A 59 23.60 11.50 17.66
C GLU A 59 23.99 12.97 17.92
N ALA A 60 25.19 13.41 17.54
CA ALA A 60 25.68 14.72 17.96
C ALA A 60 25.29 15.91 17.07
N ASN A 61 25.08 15.78 15.75
CA ASN A 61 24.97 17.00 14.91
C ASN A 61 24.13 16.95 13.62
N ALA A 62 23.29 15.93 13.40
CA ALA A 62 22.42 15.93 12.24
C ALA A 62 21.05 16.53 12.60
N LYS A 63 20.86 17.85 12.40
CA LYS A 63 19.52 18.47 12.30
C LYS A 63 18.82 17.94 11.03
N ILE A 64 18.45 16.67 11.03
CA ILE A 64 17.66 16.06 9.97
C ILE A 64 16.29 16.71 10.05
N LYS A 65 15.99 17.59 9.08
CA LYS A 65 14.62 18.08 8.85
C LYS A 65 13.72 16.86 8.65
N ARG A 66 13.02 16.46 9.72
CA ARG A 66 12.04 15.38 9.64
C ARG A 66 10.87 15.94 8.85
N ASN A 67 10.70 15.47 7.62
CA ASN A 67 9.51 15.81 6.85
C ASN A 67 8.29 15.20 7.58
N THR A 68 7.47 16.05 8.19
CA THR A 68 6.29 15.61 8.95
C THR A 68 5.32 14.79 8.09
N SER A 69 5.29 15.01 6.76
CA SER A 69 4.41 14.30 5.85
C SER A 69 4.76 12.81 5.65
N THR A 70 5.99 12.39 5.99
CA THR A 70 6.40 10.98 5.92
C THR A 70 6.34 10.27 7.28
N MET A 71 5.84 10.94 8.32
CA MET A 71 5.69 10.32 9.63
C MET A 71 4.71 9.16 9.58
N LYS A 72 5.17 8.04 10.15
CA LYS A 72 4.43 6.80 10.24
C LYS A 72 3.51 6.86 11.46
N THR A 73 2.21 6.81 11.24
CA THR A 73 1.16 6.96 12.28
C THR A 73 0.57 5.63 12.73
N ASN A 74 1.20 4.51 12.38
CA ASN A 74 0.67 3.16 12.60
C ASN A 74 -0.72 2.92 11.97
N CYS A 75 -1.06 3.68 10.93
CA CYS A 75 -2.28 3.50 10.14
C CYS A 75 -2.37 2.07 9.58
N MET A 76 -3.43 1.33 9.95
CA MET A 76 -3.63 -0.07 9.58
C MET A 76 -4.52 -0.26 8.33
N ALA A 77 -4.99 0.83 7.72
CA ALA A 77 -5.85 0.75 6.55
C ALA A 77 -5.15 0.00 5.39
N SER A 78 -5.79 -1.04 4.88
CA SER A 78 -5.31 -1.83 3.75
C SER A 78 -6.45 -2.42 2.95
N MET A 79 -6.23 -2.56 1.64
CA MET A 79 -7.14 -3.23 0.72
C MET A 79 -6.36 -4.35 0.00
N ARG A 80 -6.95 -5.53 -0.07
CA ARG A 80 -6.36 -6.69 -0.76
C ARG A 80 -7.21 -7.01 -1.98
N ILE A 81 -6.54 -7.16 -3.11
CA ILE A 81 -7.15 -7.52 -4.37
C ILE A 81 -6.58 -8.86 -4.81
N ALA A 82 -7.45 -9.79 -5.18
CA ALA A 82 -7.08 -11.03 -5.84
C ALA A 82 -7.68 -11.05 -7.26
N LEU A 83 -6.93 -11.63 -8.19
CA LEU A 83 -7.40 -11.91 -9.54
C LEU A 83 -8.14 -13.24 -9.52
N ASN A 84 -9.39 -13.23 -9.98
CA ASN A 84 -10.18 -14.43 -10.23
C ASN A 84 -9.86 -14.98 -11.62
N PRO A 85 -9.12 -16.11 -11.74
CA PRO A 85 -8.67 -16.62 -13.03
C PRO A 85 -9.82 -17.14 -13.91
N LYS A 86 -11.02 -17.34 -13.35
CA LYS A 86 -12.20 -17.81 -14.09
C LYS A 86 -12.99 -16.70 -14.78
N GLN A 87 -12.90 -15.47 -14.25
CA GLN A 87 -13.73 -14.35 -14.68
C GLN A 87 -12.89 -13.18 -15.22
N GLU A 88 -11.56 -13.29 -15.18
CA GLU A 88 -10.60 -12.23 -15.51
C GLU A 88 -10.83 -10.92 -14.72
N THR A 89 -11.59 -10.97 -13.63
CA THR A 89 -11.91 -9.85 -12.75
C THR A 89 -11.09 -9.88 -11.47
N CYS A 90 -10.99 -8.73 -10.82
CA CYS A 90 -10.34 -8.53 -9.54
C CYS A 90 -11.38 -8.35 -8.43
N ASP A 91 -11.21 -9.00 -7.28
CA ASP A 91 -12.12 -8.88 -6.12
C ASP A 91 -11.38 -8.69 -4.79
N LEU A 92 -12.13 -8.27 -3.77
CA LEU A 92 -11.61 -8.12 -2.42
C LEU A 92 -11.31 -9.49 -1.80
N SER A 93 -10.06 -9.70 -1.36
CA SER A 93 -9.57 -10.96 -0.78
C SER A 93 -9.52 -10.97 0.74
#